data_AF-A0A225WBZ8-F1
#
_entry.id   AF-A0A225WBZ8-F1
#
_cell.length_a   1.000
_cell.length_b   1.000
_cell.length_c   1.000
_cell.angle_alpha   90.00
_cell.angle_beta   90.00
_cell.angle_gamma   90.00
#
_symmetry.space_group_name_H-M   'P 1'
#
loop_
_entity.id
_entity.type
_entity.pdbx_description
1 polymer ?
#
loop_
_entity_poly.entity_id
_entity_poly.type
_entity_poly.pdbx_seq_one_letter_code
_entity_poly.pdbx_strand_id
1 'polypeptide(L)'
;MYADVNNPEIATDEYFANRTILITTNAVVHKINAAVAERFPDEAREYPSMDSVDDGVNEDFFEPEVLHAVNLNGIPRHKLMLKKGIPIIMMRNLNRDIGLCNVTRYRITT
;
A
#
# COMPACT_ATOMS: atom_id res chain seq x y z
N MET A 1 2.41 12.60 -6.97
CA MET A 1 3.01 12.16 -8.24
C MET A 1 4.03 13.20 -8.65
N TYR A 2 5.13 12.77 -9.25
CA TYR A 2 6.19 13.64 -9.75
C TYR A 2 5.61 14.64 -10.75
N ALA A 3 5.62 15.93 -10.41
CA ALA A 3 4.97 16.98 -11.20
C ALA A 3 5.65 17.19 -12.57
N ASP A 4 6.92 16.80 -12.62
CA ASP A 4 7.89 16.93 -13.70
C ASP A 4 7.96 15.70 -14.63
N VAL A 5 7.28 14.59 -14.29
CA VAL A 5 7.34 13.33 -15.07
C VAL A 5 6.79 13.47 -16.49
N ASN A 6 5.94 14.46 -16.74
CA ASN A 6 5.38 14.71 -18.06
C ASN A 6 6.30 15.58 -18.95
N ASN A 7 7.42 16.07 -18.40
CA ASN A 7 8.42 16.80 -19.18
C ASN A 7 9.45 15.80 -19.76
N PRO A 8 9.48 15.57 -21.09
CA PRO A 8 10.38 14.60 -21.71
C PRO A 8 11.86 14.98 -21.57
N GLU A 9 12.20 16.25 -21.33
CA GLU A 9 13.59 16.67 -21.08
C GLU A 9 14.06 16.28 -19.67
N ILE A 10 13.13 16.08 -18.74
CA ILE A 10 13.42 15.73 -17.34
C ILE A 10 13.26 14.23 -17.11
N ALA A 11 12.27 13.59 -17.74
CA ALA A 11 11.93 12.18 -17.56
C ALA A 11 12.88 11.23 -18.32
N THR A 12 14.20 11.41 -18.13
CA THR A 12 15.25 10.55 -18.70
C THR A 12 15.41 9.24 -17.91
N ASP A 13 16.13 8.26 -18.46
CA ASP A 13 16.45 7.02 -17.73
C ASP A 13 17.18 7.29 -16.41
N GLU A 14 18.10 8.25 -16.41
CA GLU A 14 18.84 8.67 -15.22
C GLU A 14 17.93 9.32 -14.17
N TYR A 15 16.92 10.08 -14.60
CA TYR A 15 15.91 10.64 -13.71
C TYR A 15 15.17 9.55 -12.93
N PHE A 16 14.75 8.48 -13.62
CA PHE A 16 14.05 7.36 -13.00
C PHE A 16 15.00 6.51 -12.17
N ALA A 17 16.21 6.23 -12.64
CA ALA A 17 17.21 5.45 -11.91
C ALA A 17 17.52 6.07 -10.55
N ASN A 18 17.72 7.38 -10.50
CA ASN A 18 18.01 8.13 -9.26
C ASN A 18 16.85 8.18 -8.25
N ARG A 19 15.63 7.85 -8.68
CA ARG A 19 14.40 7.93 -7.86
C ARG A 19 13.72 6.58 -7.64
N THR A 20 14.22 5.53 -8.27
CA THR A 20 13.66 4.18 -8.17
C THR A 20 14.33 3.43 -7.05
N ILE A 21 13.53 2.89 -6.14
CA ILE A 21 13.99 1.96 -5.12
C ILE A 21 13.46 0.59 -5.52
N LEU A 22 14.36 -0.30 -5.94
CA LEU A 22 14.05 -1.69 -6.26
C LEU A 22 14.66 -2.59 -5.19
N ILE A 23 13.88 -3.55 -4.71
CA ILE A 23 14.27 -4.43 -3.60
C ILE A 23 13.84 -5.86 -3.91
N THR A 24 14.61 -6.83 -3.42
CA THR A 24 14.42 -8.26 -3.67
C THR A 24 13.26 -8.88 -2.90
N THR A 25 12.82 -8.31 -1.76
CA THR A 25 11.78 -8.89 -0.91
C THR A 25 10.76 -7.86 -0.42
N ASN A 26 9.51 -8.28 -0.34
CA ASN A 26 8.42 -7.46 0.21
C ASN A 26 8.66 -7.09 1.69
N ALA A 27 9.32 -7.96 2.47
CA ALA A 27 9.65 -7.67 3.86
C ALA A 27 10.50 -6.40 4.02
N VAL A 28 11.49 -6.21 3.14
CA VAL A 28 12.33 -5.01 3.15
C VAL A 28 11.57 -3.81 2.56
N VAL A 29 10.76 -4.01 1.50
CA VAL A 29 9.86 -2.97 0.98
C VAL A 29 8.97 -2.39 2.08
N HIS A 30 8.39 -3.23 2.94
CA HIS A 30 7.55 -2.75 4.05
C HIS A 30 8.33 -1.89 5.04
N LYS A 31 9.59 -2.25 5.35
CA LYS A 31 10.44 -1.45 6.25
C LYS A 31 10.75 -0.08 5.65
N ILE A 32 11.10 -0.03 4.36
CA ILE A 32 11.37 1.23 3.67
C ILE A 32 10.10 2.08 3.58
N ASN A 33 8.98 1.49 3.20
CA ASN A 33 7.70 2.20 3.12
C ASN A 33 7.29 2.79 4.48
N ALA A 34 7.50 2.05 5.59
CA ALA A 34 7.25 2.57 6.93
C ALA A 34 8.17 3.75 7.27
N ALA A 35 9.48 3.62 7.03
CA ALA A 35 10.44 4.70 7.27
C ALA A 35 10.18 5.95 6.40
N VAL A 36 9.68 5.77 5.18
CA VAL A 36 9.27 6.87 4.30
C VAL A 36 7.99 7.51 4.83
N ALA A 37 6.99 6.71 5.25
CA ALA A 37 5.74 7.21 5.80
C ALA A 37 5.94 8.04 7.09
N GLU A 38 6.89 7.65 7.94
CA GLU A 38 7.24 8.40 9.15
C GLU A 38 7.72 9.83 8.85
N ARG A 39 8.36 10.06 7.68
CA ARG A 39 8.85 11.39 7.27
C ARG A 39 7.75 12.34 6.83
N PHE A 40 6.53 11.87 6.59
CA PHE A 40 5.40 12.75 6.26
C PHE A 40 4.93 13.46 7.53
N PRO A 41 4.74 14.80 7.48
CA PRO A 41 4.45 15.62 8.66
C PRO A 41 3.03 15.42 9.20
N ASP A 42 2.10 14.99 8.34
CA ASP A 42 0.71 14.77 8.71
C ASP A 42 0.54 13.58 9.66
N GLU A 43 -0.53 13.63 10.47
CA GLU A 43 -0.88 12.57 11.40
C GLU A 43 -1.29 11.29 10.66
N ALA A 44 -0.90 10.14 11.20
CA ALA A 44 -1.27 8.86 10.63
C ALA A 44 -2.65 8.43 11.11
N ARG A 45 -3.49 7.99 10.18
CA ARG A 45 -4.77 7.37 10.46
C ARG A 45 -4.65 5.86 10.32
N GLU A 46 -5.08 5.15 11.36
CA GLU A 46 -5.15 3.68 11.39
C GLU A 46 -6.48 3.20 10.83
N TYR A 47 -6.41 2.21 9.95
CA TYR A 47 -7.55 1.49 9.39
C TYR A 47 -7.38 0.00 9.72
N PRO A 48 -8.08 -0.52 10.76
CA PRO A 48 -8.05 -1.93 11.09
C PRO A 48 -8.87 -2.75 10.07
N SER A 49 -8.40 -3.94 9.69
CA SER A 49 -9.20 -4.90 8.94
C SER A 49 -10.29 -5.49 9.82
N MET A 50 -11.33 -6.00 9.17
CA MET A 50 -12.39 -6.78 9.78
C MET A 50 -12.31 -8.17 9.15
N ASP A 51 -11.60 -9.06 9.83
CA ASP A 51 -11.30 -10.40 9.33
C ASP A 51 -12.27 -11.40 9.95
N SER A 52 -12.76 -12.34 9.13
CA SER A 52 -13.59 -13.46 9.55
C SER A 52 -13.28 -14.68 8.71
N VAL A 53 -13.56 -15.86 9.24
CA VAL A 53 -13.39 -17.12 8.52
C VAL A 53 -14.78 -17.64 8.15
N ASP A 54 -14.99 -17.93 6.88
CA ASP A 54 -16.19 -18.60 6.37
C ASP A 54 -15.85 -20.08 6.13
N ASP A 55 -15.80 -20.87 7.21
CA ASP A 55 -15.50 -22.31 7.16
C ASP A 55 -16.76 -23.19 7.33
N GLY A 56 -17.95 -22.60 7.48
CA GLY A 56 -19.24 -23.32 7.61
C GLY A 56 -19.38 -24.28 8.79
N VAL A 57 -18.29 -24.61 9.48
CA VAL A 57 -18.19 -25.60 10.55
C VAL A 57 -17.46 -25.03 11.79
N ASN A 58 -16.51 -24.10 11.59
CA ASN A 58 -15.56 -23.67 12.62
C ASN A 58 -15.34 -22.15 12.72
N GLU A 59 -16.37 -21.32 12.46
CA GLU A 59 -16.22 -19.85 12.51
C GLU A 59 -15.68 -19.35 13.87
N ASP A 60 -16.00 -20.06 14.96
CA ASP A 60 -15.58 -19.71 16.33
C ASP A 60 -14.19 -20.28 16.75
N PHE A 61 -13.52 -21.06 15.90
CA PHE A 61 -12.24 -21.69 16.27
C PHE A 61 -11.04 -20.76 16.22
N PHE A 62 -11.15 -19.63 15.51
CA PHE A 62 -10.05 -18.70 15.34
C PHE A 62 -10.27 -17.47 16.20
N GLU A 63 -9.40 -17.30 17.20
CA GLU A 63 -9.35 -16.04 17.94
C GLU A 63 -9.03 -14.88 16.99
N PRO A 64 -9.67 -13.70 17.15
CA PRO A 64 -9.42 -12.53 16.31
C PRO A 64 -7.93 -12.16 16.21
N GLU A 65 -7.18 -12.33 17.30
CA GLU A 65 -5.74 -12.10 17.38
C GLU A 65 -4.94 -12.97 16.39
N VAL A 66 -5.40 -14.20 16.17
CA VAL A 66 -4.79 -15.11 15.18
C VAL A 66 -5.01 -14.56 13.78
N LEU A 67 -6.23 -14.10 13.47
CA LEU A 67 -6.56 -13.50 12.18
C LEU A 67 -5.79 -12.20 11.94
N HIS A 68 -5.65 -11.36 12.95
CA HIS A 68 -4.88 -10.11 12.87
C HIS A 68 -3.38 -10.34 12.61
N ALA A 69 -2.84 -11.51 12.99
CA ALA A 69 -1.45 -11.89 12.74
C ALA A 69 -1.22 -12.47 11.34
N VAL A 70 -2.28 -12.80 10.60
CA VAL A 70 -2.18 -13.37 9.25
C VAL A 70 -1.59 -12.33 8.29
N ASN A 71 -0.47 -12.70 7.64
CA ASN A 71 0.20 -11.87 6.65
C ASN A 71 0.28 -12.61 5.31
N LEU A 72 -0.84 -12.62 4.57
CA LEU A 72 -0.96 -13.25 3.27
C LEU A 72 -0.49 -12.33 2.14
N ASN A 73 0.07 -12.92 1.09
CA ASN A 73 0.44 -12.18 -0.11
C ASN A 73 -0.81 -11.62 -0.80
N GLY A 74 -0.75 -10.36 -1.24
CA GLY A 74 -1.85 -9.72 -1.98
C GLY A 74 -2.98 -9.15 -1.12
N ILE A 75 -2.85 -9.18 0.20
CA ILE A 75 -3.78 -8.56 1.15
C ILE A 75 -3.00 -7.56 2.03
N PRO A 76 -3.56 -6.38 2.34
CA PRO A 76 -2.94 -5.50 3.34
C PRO A 76 -2.85 -6.20 4.69
N ARG A 77 -1.93 -5.76 5.54
CA ARG A 77 -1.90 -6.17 6.94
C ARG A 77 -3.14 -5.68 7.67
N HIS A 78 -3.48 -6.34 8.78
CA HIS A 78 -4.60 -5.94 9.63
C HIS A 78 -4.62 -4.44 9.93
N LYS A 79 -3.46 -3.85 10.24
CA LYS A 79 -3.34 -2.41 10.48
C LYS A 79 -2.77 -1.69 9.27
N LEU A 80 -3.60 -0.92 8.58
CA LEU A 80 -3.17 -0.04 7.51
C LEU A 80 -3.03 1.41 8.04
N MET A 81 -1.79 1.91 8.05
CA MET A 81 -1.47 3.29 8.45
C MET A 81 -1.33 4.18 7.22
N LEU A 82 -2.13 5.24 7.13
CA LEU A 82 -2.08 6.21 6.03
C LEU A 82 -1.92 7.63 6.55
N LYS A 83 -1.14 8.44 5.83
CA LYS A 83 -1.02 9.89 6.07
C LYS A 83 -1.40 10.64 4.81
N LYS A 84 -1.86 11.87 4.99
CA LYS A 84 -2.07 12.80 3.88
C LYS A 84 -0.76 13.01 3.10
N GLY A 85 -0.88 13.13 1.79
CA GLY A 85 0.25 13.33 0.88
C GLY A 85 1.03 12.05 0.51
N ILE A 86 0.85 10.93 1.24
CA ILE A 86 1.55 9.67 0.92
C ILE A 86 1.07 9.10 -0.43
N PRO A 87 2.00 8.64 -1.29
CA PRO A 87 1.66 7.85 -2.45
C PRO A 87 1.29 6.42 -2.07
N ILE A 88 0.20 5.90 -2.64
CA ILE A 88 -0.27 4.51 -2.46
C ILE A 88 -0.47 3.83 -3.81
N ILE A 89 -0.58 2.50 -3.81
CA ILE A 89 -0.89 1.69 -4.99
C ILE A 89 -2.13 0.87 -4.70
N MET A 90 -3.04 0.80 -5.67
CA MET A 90 -4.22 -0.07 -5.60
C MET A 90 -3.82 -1.53 -5.82
N MET A 91 -4.30 -2.40 -4.92
CA MET A 91 -3.98 -3.84 -4.91
C MET A 91 -5.12 -4.73 -5.42
N ARG A 92 -6.33 -4.17 -5.61
CA ARG A 92 -7.49 -4.89 -6.17
C ARG A 92 -8.17 -4.09 -7.29
N ASN A 93 -8.63 -4.78 -8.32
CA ASN A 93 -9.41 -4.19 -9.38
C ASN A 93 -10.81 -3.87 -8.86
N LEU A 94 -11.21 -2.61 -8.88
CA LEU A 94 -12.55 -2.17 -8.50
C LEU A 94 -13.38 -1.84 -9.74
N ASN A 95 -12.83 -1.02 -10.63
CA ASN A 95 -13.47 -0.67 -11.89
C ASN A 95 -12.40 -0.32 -12.93
N ARG A 96 -12.22 -1.22 -13.89
CA ARG A 96 -11.19 -1.08 -14.94
C ARG A 96 -11.51 0.04 -15.93
N ASP A 97 -12.79 0.28 -16.20
CA ASP A 97 -13.23 1.24 -17.23
C ASP A 97 -12.87 2.68 -16.85
N ILE A 98 -12.83 2.97 -15.55
CA ILE A 98 -12.43 4.27 -15.00
C ILE A 98 -11.01 4.26 -14.39
N GLY A 99 -10.21 3.22 -14.66
CA GLY A 99 -8.81 3.14 -14.21
C GLY A 99 -8.59 2.83 -12.73
N LEU A 100 -9.63 2.40 -12.00
CA LEU A 100 -9.53 1.89 -10.62
C LEU A 100 -9.11 0.41 -10.64
N CYS A 101 -7.86 0.17 -11.04
CA CYS A 101 -7.28 -1.15 -11.20
C CYS A 101 -5.97 -1.32 -10.43
N ASN A 102 -5.51 -2.57 -10.35
CA ASN A 102 -4.22 -2.90 -9.77
C ASN A 102 -3.10 -2.08 -10.40
N VAL A 103 -2.11 -1.72 -9.60
CA VAL A 103 -0.93 -0.93 -10.02
C VAL A 103 -1.22 0.56 -10.23
N THR A 104 -2.50 0.99 -10.24
CA THR A 104 -2.80 2.43 -10.25
C THR A 104 -2.29 3.10 -8.98
N ARG A 105 -1.55 4.20 -9.15
CA ARG A 105 -0.95 4.97 -8.07
C ARG A 105 -1.85 6.13 -7.69
N TYR A 106 -2.03 6.39 -6.40
CA TYR A 106 -2.81 7.52 -5.88
C TYR A 106 -2.01 8.31 -4.86
N ARG A 107 -2.50 9.50 -4.52
CA ARG A 107 -2.01 10.31 -3.40
C ARG A 107 -3.17 10.58 -2.46
N ILE A 108 -2.97 10.31 -1.18
CA ILE A 108 -3.98 10.62 -0.15
C ILE A 108 -4.10 12.14 0.00
N THR A 109 -5.33 12.67 -0.05
CA THR A 109 -5.61 14.11 0.01
C THR A 109 -6.30 14.55 1.30
N THR A 110 -6.87 13.61 2.05
CA THR A 110 -7.71 13.84 3.24
C THR A 110 -7.23 12.98 4.38
#